data_AF-A0A5F0JHN7-F1
#
_entry.id   AF-A0A5F0JHN7-F1
#
_cell.length_a   1.000
_cell.length_b   1.000
_cell.length_c   1.000
_cell.angle_alpha   90.00
_cell.angle_beta   90.00
_cell.angle_gamma   90.00
#
_symmetry.space_group_name_H-M   'P 1'
#
loop_
_entity.id
_entity.type
_entity.pdbx_description
1 polymer ?
#
loop_
_entity_poly.entity_id
_entity_poly.type
_entity_poly.pdbx_seq_one_letter_code
_entity_poly.pdbx_strand_id
1 'polypeptide(L)'
;MKISTKLLLSFLLCALVTLGVGLLGIKGVVRLSTALELTFSNNLVSVSNTAATLSGLTAHNRGMYRLMDASKGDVAPQDRDRVRQDIAQELKRSQASYATYRATPLEDDERAAGDKLDKIWPAYVSSSERIVSLLDGGQIDQARTQLNTTNNELFRQARELIRVMVESNNRQIKEGAIAADELRDSALTWMIGGIVLAFIIAIIIGVLITRLITRPIAQAVESAQRIAQGDLTQAIITERTDEAGQLLMALSDMQSGLKNTLVEIANASDQLASAAEELSAVTDESSRGLTRQNDEIQQAATAVNQMTAAVDEVASNAVSTSEVSRQATTEAEEGRQQVEQAVSGMNSMVDEINGSTQSVADLAGQVREIGKVIDVIRGIAEQTNLLALNAAIEAARAGEQGRGFAVVADEVRALAHRTQTSTVDIEKMIGEVQTGADNAVAAMTKSLTWANNTQALANNAGEALQRITTSVAKINERNLVIASASEEQAQVAREVDRNLLNIQDLSAQTAAGAHQTNASSQDLSRLATSFNVLVSKFQL
;
A
#
# COMPACT_ATOMS: atom_id res chain seq x y z
N MET A 1 -38.39 7.53 24.16
CA MET A 1 -39.56 6.85 23.57
C MET A 1 -39.33 6.73 22.08
N LYS A 2 -39.68 5.57 21.50
CA LYS A 2 -39.57 5.32 20.06
C LYS A 2 -40.41 6.30 19.26
N ILE A 3 -39.98 6.63 18.04
CA ILE A 3 -40.75 7.48 17.11
C ILE A 3 -42.17 6.94 16.92
N SER A 4 -42.31 5.62 16.78
CA SER A 4 -43.60 4.94 16.67
C SER A 4 -44.51 5.18 17.87
N THR A 5 -43.96 5.14 19.09
CA THR A 5 -44.74 5.37 20.32
C THR A 5 -45.20 6.82 20.43
N LYS A 6 -44.39 7.79 19.99
CA LYS A 6 -44.77 9.22 19.99
C LYS A 6 -45.90 9.49 19.01
N LEU A 7 -45.82 8.95 17.79
CA LEU A 7 -46.86 9.08 16.77
C LEU A 7 -48.18 8.43 17.24
N LEU A 8 -48.11 7.21 17.77
CA LEU A 8 -49.31 6.50 18.24
C LEU A 8 -50.02 7.27 19.37
N LEU A 9 -49.28 7.78 20.36
CA LEU A 9 -49.83 8.62 21.44
C LEU A 9 -50.50 9.88 20.91
N SER A 10 -49.89 10.56 19.95
CA SER A 10 -50.47 11.78 19.36
C SER A 10 -51.76 11.54 18.59
N PHE A 11 -51.82 10.48 17.77
CA PHE A 11 -53.03 10.13 17.04
C PHE A 11 -54.15 9.69 17.98
N LEU A 12 -53.82 8.93 19.02
CA LEU A 12 -54.79 8.49 20.03
C LEU A 12 -55.36 9.69 20.81
N LEU A 13 -54.53 10.69 21.15
CA LEU A 13 -54.97 11.91 21.80
C LEU A 13 -55.90 12.74 20.90
N CYS A 14 -55.57 12.91 19.61
CA CYS A 14 -56.44 13.60 18.66
C CYS A 14 -57.78 12.88 18.48
N ALA A 15 -57.78 11.55 18.43
CA ALA A 15 -59.00 10.75 18.33
C ALA A 15 -59.91 10.92 19.56
N LEU A 16 -59.34 10.92 20.77
CA LEU A 16 -60.09 11.16 22.01
C LEU A 16 -60.73 12.55 22.06
N VAL A 17 -60.00 13.59 21.63
CA VAL A 17 -60.54 14.95 21.57
C VAL A 17 -61.70 15.05 20.57
N THR A 18 -61.57 14.42 19.40
CA THR A 18 -62.62 14.41 18.37
C THR A 18 -63.88 13.69 18.88
N LEU A 19 -63.71 12.55 19.56
CA LEU A 19 -64.79 11.83 20.21
C LEU A 19 -65.52 12.70 21.23
N GLY A 20 -64.78 13.45 22.07
CA GLY A 20 -65.33 14.36 23.06
C GLY A 20 -66.19 15.47 22.47
N VAL A 21 -65.71 16.13 21.40
CA VAL A 21 -66.49 17.17 20.69
C VAL A 21 -67.74 16.58 20.04
N GLY A 22 -67.64 15.39 19.44
CA GLY A 22 -68.79 14.70 18.84
C GLY A 22 -69.89 14.38 19.86
N LEU A 23 -69.52 13.86 21.04
CA LEU A 23 -70.47 13.56 22.12
C LEU A 23 -71.18 14.83 22.65
N LEU A 24 -70.46 15.95 22.78
CA LEU A 24 -71.05 17.23 23.18
C LEU A 24 -72.06 17.75 22.15
N GLY A 25 -71.74 17.66 20.86
CA GLY A 25 -72.64 18.05 19.77
C GLY A 25 -73.95 17.25 19.79
N ILE A 26 -73.87 15.91 19.91
CA ILE A 26 -75.05 15.04 19.99
C ILE A 26 -75.94 15.43 21.17
N LYS A 27 -75.36 15.70 22.35
CA LYS A 27 -76.12 16.09 23.55
C LYS A 27 -76.85 17.43 23.36
N GLY A 28 -76.26 18.38 22.66
CA GLY A 28 -76.89 19.67 22.33
C GLY A 28 -78.09 19.51 21.40
N VAL A 29 -77.92 18.73 20.32
CA VAL A 29 -78.98 18.48 19.33
C VAL A 29 -80.19 17.78 19.96
N VAL A 30 -79.97 16.75 20.80
CA VAL A 30 -81.06 16.02 21.46
C VAL A 30 -81.89 16.95 22.35
N ARG A 31 -81.25 17.82 23.15
CA ARG A 31 -81.97 18.77 24.01
C ARG A 31 -82.81 19.78 23.22
N LEU A 32 -82.26 20.30 22.12
CA LEU A 32 -82.96 21.25 21.26
C LEU A 32 -84.18 20.60 20.59
N SER A 33 -84.05 19.35 20.13
CA SER A 33 -85.16 18.60 19.55
C SER A 33 -86.32 18.42 20.53
N THR A 34 -86.04 18.06 21.80
CA THR A 34 -87.08 17.90 22.82
C THR A 34 -87.80 19.20 23.16
N ALA A 35 -87.09 20.34 23.20
CA ALA A 35 -87.69 21.65 23.47
C ALA A 35 -88.62 22.10 22.32
N LEU A 36 -88.25 21.82 21.07
CA LEU A 36 -89.07 22.10 19.90
C LEU A 36 -90.34 21.25 19.86
N GLU A 37 -90.24 19.96 20.19
CA GLU A 37 -91.39 19.04 20.20
C GLU A 37 -92.48 19.47 21.18
N LEU A 38 -92.09 19.93 22.38
CA LEU A 38 -93.02 20.45 23.40
C LEU A 38 -93.73 21.74 22.93
N THR A 39 -92.99 22.64 22.28
CA THR A 39 -93.51 23.94 21.82
C THR A 39 -94.47 23.78 20.63
N PHE A 40 -94.19 22.86 19.70
CA PHE A 40 -94.98 22.71 18.48
C PHE A 40 -96.19 21.77 18.62
N SER A 41 -96.10 20.71 19.42
CA SER A 41 -97.21 19.73 19.51
C SER A 41 -98.30 20.18 20.48
N ASN A 42 -97.93 20.69 21.67
CA ASN A 42 -98.87 20.98 22.73
C ASN A 42 -99.51 22.37 22.58
N ASN A 43 -98.67 23.42 22.48
CA ASN A 43 -99.15 24.80 22.51
C ASN A 43 -99.95 25.18 21.26
N LEU A 44 -99.62 24.57 20.11
CA LEU A 44 -100.31 24.85 18.84
C LEU A 44 -101.75 24.29 18.84
N VAL A 45 -101.95 23.13 19.45
CA VAL A 45 -103.29 22.54 19.65
C VAL A 45 -104.11 23.40 20.61
N SER A 46 -103.50 23.88 21.70
CA SER A 46 -104.18 24.72 22.68
C SER A 46 -104.58 26.10 22.13
N VAL A 47 -103.69 26.80 21.40
CA VAL A 47 -104.01 28.09 20.76
C VAL A 47 -105.11 27.95 19.71
N SER A 48 -105.03 26.92 18.85
CA SER A 48 -106.04 26.70 17.80
C SER A 48 -107.43 26.49 18.39
N ASN A 49 -107.54 25.67 19.44
CA ASN A 49 -108.82 25.36 20.05
C ASN A 49 -109.40 26.51 20.89
N THR A 50 -108.57 27.22 21.68
CA THR A 50 -109.04 28.41 22.42
C THR A 50 -109.51 29.53 21.48
N ALA A 51 -108.81 29.76 20.37
CA ALA A 51 -109.23 30.71 19.33
C ALA A 51 -110.54 30.27 18.66
N ALA A 52 -110.68 28.98 18.35
CA ALA A 52 -111.91 28.43 17.78
C ALA A 52 -113.11 28.54 18.74
N THR A 53 -112.91 28.30 20.05
CA THR A 53 -113.92 28.52 21.09
C THR A 53 -114.34 29.99 21.16
N LEU A 54 -113.38 30.92 21.20
CA LEU A 54 -113.69 32.35 21.26
C LEU A 54 -114.46 32.82 20.02
N SER A 55 -114.02 32.38 18.85
CA SER A 55 -114.66 32.69 17.56
C SER A 55 -116.08 32.14 17.51
N GLY A 56 -116.28 30.86 17.87
CA GLY A 56 -117.60 30.21 17.86
C GLY A 56 -118.58 30.85 18.85
N LEU A 57 -118.13 31.15 20.07
CA LEU A 57 -118.95 31.86 21.07
C LEU A 57 -119.39 33.25 20.56
N THR A 58 -118.46 34.00 19.95
CA THR A 58 -118.73 35.32 19.40
C THR A 58 -119.67 35.26 18.20
N ALA A 59 -119.50 34.27 17.33
CA ALA A 59 -120.37 34.02 16.19
C ALA A 59 -121.79 33.64 16.65
N HIS A 60 -121.91 32.78 17.66
CA HIS A 60 -123.19 32.41 18.26
C HIS A 60 -123.93 33.63 18.82
N ASN A 61 -123.27 34.43 19.68
CA ASN A 61 -123.91 35.63 20.26
C ASN A 61 -124.34 36.62 19.17
N ARG A 62 -123.51 36.85 18.15
CA ARG A 62 -123.87 37.70 16.99
C ARG A 62 -125.07 37.12 16.23
N GLY A 63 -125.10 35.80 16.06
CA GLY A 63 -126.22 35.08 15.46
C GLY A 63 -127.53 35.31 16.22
N MET A 64 -127.51 35.34 17.56
CA MET A 64 -128.70 35.63 18.37
C MET A 64 -129.30 37.01 18.06
N TYR A 65 -128.47 38.04 17.84
CA TYR A 65 -128.94 39.35 17.39
C TYR A 65 -129.53 39.31 15.97
N ARG A 66 -128.91 38.54 15.05
CA ARG A 66 -129.44 38.35 13.69
C ARG A 66 -130.79 37.62 13.70
N LEU A 67 -130.95 36.61 14.57
CA LEU A 67 -132.22 35.88 14.71
C LEU A 67 -133.31 36.79 15.27
N MET A 68 -132.97 37.64 16.23
CA MET A 68 -133.89 38.64 16.78
C MET A 68 -134.35 39.65 15.71
N ASP A 69 -133.43 40.13 14.86
CA ASP A 69 -133.75 41.04 13.75
C ASP A 69 -134.64 40.38 12.69
N ALA A 70 -134.27 39.15 12.29
CA ALA A 70 -135.06 38.35 11.36
C ALA A 70 -136.45 37.98 11.90
N SER A 71 -136.66 38.04 13.21
CA SER A 71 -137.95 37.80 13.85
C SER A 71 -138.84 39.05 13.94
N LYS A 72 -138.30 40.26 13.67
CA LYS A 72 -139.07 41.52 13.59
C LYS A 72 -139.46 41.90 12.16
N GLY A 73 -138.70 41.47 11.16
CA GLY A 73 -138.92 41.81 9.75
C GLY A 73 -139.81 40.82 8.99
N ASP A 74 -140.14 41.18 7.76
CA ASP A 74 -140.88 40.34 6.78
C ASP A 74 -139.98 39.26 6.15
N VAL A 75 -139.14 38.62 6.97
CA VAL A 75 -138.14 37.65 6.51
C VAL A 75 -138.79 36.28 6.30
N ALA A 76 -138.47 35.65 5.16
CA ALA A 76 -138.98 34.33 4.83
C ALA A 76 -138.65 33.31 5.95
N PRO A 77 -139.58 32.40 6.31
CA PRO A 77 -139.36 31.40 7.35
C PRO A 77 -138.10 30.55 7.13
N GLN A 78 -137.76 30.25 5.86
CA GLN A 78 -136.57 29.49 5.49
C GLN A 78 -135.26 30.18 5.91
N ASP A 79 -135.18 31.51 5.79
CA ASP A 79 -133.98 32.26 6.18
C ASP A 79 -133.83 32.34 7.71
N ARG A 80 -134.95 32.41 8.45
CA ARG A 80 -134.96 32.33 9.92
C ARG A 80 -134.48 30.97 10.41
N ASP A 81 -134.92 29.89 9.78
CA ASP A 81 -134.48 28.53 10.12
C ASP A 81 -133.00 28.31 9.84
N ARG A 82 -132.48 28.87 8.74
CA ARG A 82 -131.04 28.83 8.42
C ARG A 82 -130.21 29.55 9.49
N VAL A 83 -130.63 30.75 9.90
CA VAL A 83 -129.96 31.49 10.99
C VAL A 83 -130.01 30.69 12.30
N ARG A 84 -131.12 30.00 12.60
CA ARG A 84 -131.22 29.13 13.77
C ARG A 84 -130.24 27.95 13.70
N GLN A 85 -130.12 27.31 12.54
CA GLN A 85 -129.17 26.21 12.33
C GLN A 85 -127.71 26.68 12.47
N ASP A 86 -127.36 27.83 11.88
CA ASP A 86 -126.02 28.42 11.98
C ASP A 86 -125.66 28.71 13.46
N ILE A 87 -126.58 29.29 14.23
CA ILE A 87 -126.40 29.57 15.67
C ILE A 87 -126.12 28.29 16.45
N ALA A 88 -126.90 27.23 16.20
CA ALA A 88 -126.73 25.94 16.87
C ALA A 88 -125.40 25.28 16.48
N GLN A 89 -125.01 25.38 15.21
CA GLN A 89 -123.74 24.85 14.73
C GLN A 89 -122.54 25.58 15.33
N GLU A 90 -122.57 26.91 15.41
CA GLU A 90 -121.49 27.71 16.03
C GLU A 90 -121.37 27.43 17.53
N LEU A 91 -122.48 27.23 18.24
CA LEU A 91 -122.45 26.81 19.65
C LEU A 91 -121.78 25.44 19.80
N LYS A 92 -122.21 24.47 18.99
CA LYS A 92 -121.67 23.11 19.01
C LYS A 92 -120.18 23.09 18.68
N ARG A 93 -119.75 23.89 17.70
CA ARG A 93 -118.34 24.05 17.34
C ARG A 93 -117.55 24.63 18.50
N SER A 94 -118.06 25.71 19.11
CA SER A 94 -117.43 26.35 20.26
C SER A 94 -117.26 25.38 21.44
N GLN A 95 -118.30 24.57 21.72
CA GLN A 95 -118.27 23.54 22.77
C GLN A 95 -117.27 22.43 22.46
N ALA A 96 -117.23 21.94 21.22
CA ALA A 96 -116.30 20.90 20.80
C ALA A 96 -114.85 21.36 20.93
N SER A 97 -114.52 22.55 20.40
CA SER A 97 -113.18 23.14 20.53
C SER A 97 -112.81 23.39 21.99
N TYR A 98 -113.77 23.82 22.81
CA TYR A 98 -113.50 24.04 24.23
C TYR A 98 -113.21 22.73 24.97
N ALA A 99 -113.96 21.66 24.69
CA ALA A 99 -113.72 20.34 25.25
C ALA A 99 -112.34 19.77 24.84
N THR A 100 -111.96 19.94 23.56
CA THR A 100 -110.62 19.54 23.09
C THR A 100 -109.52 20.33 23.78
N TYR A 101 -109.70 21.65 23.95
CA TYR A 101 -108.75 22.46 24.72
C TYR A 101 -108.67 22.02 26.18
N ARG A 102 -109.79 21.74 26.85
CA ARG A 102 -109.78 21.31 28.26
C ARG A 102 -109.08 19.97 28.51
N ALA A 103 -108.88 19.18 27.46
CA ALA A 103 -108.11 17.93 27.50
C ALA A 103 -106.60 18.12 27.29
N THR A 104 -106.12 19.31 26.95
CA THR A 104 -104.68 19.59 26.89
C THR A 104 -104.11 19.83 28.29
N PRO A 105 -102.79 19.71 28.51
CA PRO A 105 -102.13 20.23 29.70
C PRO A 105 -102.39 21.74 29.86
N LEU A 106 -102.98 22.12 30.99
CA LEU A 106 -103.38 23.51 31.29
C LEU A 106 -102.52 24.10 32.41
N GLU A 107 -102.08 25.34 32.21
CA GLU A 107 -101.53 26.19 33.25
C GLU A 107 -102.57 26.51 34.34
N ASP A 108 -102.10 26.98 35.50
CA ASP A 108 -102.99 27.22 36.64
C ASP A 108 -104.02 28.32 36.37
N ASP A 109 -103.67 29.35 35.59
CA ASP A 109 -104.59 30.42 35.19
C ASP A 109 -105.64 29.96 34.17
N GLU A 110 -105.23 29.10 33.23
CA GLU A 110 -106.11 28.44 32.26
C GLU A 110 -107.10 27.50 32.93
N ARG A 111 -106.64 26.67 33.87
CA ARG A 111 -107.47 25.77 34.66
C ARG A 111 -108.52 26.55 35.45
N ALA A 112 -108.10 27.61 36.14
CA ALA A 112 -109.00 28.47 36.91
C ALA A 112 -110.04 29.20 36.05
N ALA A 113 -109.65 29.66 34.84
CA ALA A 113 -110.57 30.28 33.90
C ALA A 113 -111.57 29.26 33.33
N GLY A 114 -111.10 28.06 32.98
CA GLY A 114 -111.90 26.96 32.49
C GLY A 114 -112.95 26.51 33.50
N ASP A 115 -112.55 26.30 34.76
CA ASP A 115 -113.47 25.88 35.83
C ASP A 115 -114.59 26.91 36.09
N LYS A 116 -114.32 28.20 35.89
CA LYS A 116 -115.34 29.26 35.96
C LYS A 116 -116.25 29.24 34.73
N LEU A 117 -115.67 29.01 33.54
CA LEU A 117 -116.42 28.93 32.30
C LEU A 117 -117.37 27.73 32.33
N ASP A 118 -116.94 26.59 32.85
CA ASP A 118 -117.74 25.37 33.02
C ASP A 118 -119.01 25.63 33.86
N LYS A 119 -118.98 26.58 34.80
CA LYS A 119 -120.15 26.98 35.61
C LYS A 119 -121.10 27.93 34.89
N ILE A 120 -120.55 28.84 34.08
CA ILE A 120 -121.32 29.90 33.39
C ILE A 120 -121.90 29.37 32.07
N TRP A 121 -121.22 28.44 31.41
CA TRP A 121 -121.57 27.93 30.10
C TRP A 121 -122.98 27.35 30.02
N PRO A 122 -123.44 26.47 30.96
CA PRO A 122 -124.80 25.96 30.91
C PRO A 122 -125.86 27.06 31.07
N ALA A 123 -125.59 28.07 31.90
CA ALA A 123 -126.48 29.22 32.08
C ALA A 123 -126.56 30.05 30.79
N TYR A 124 -125.43 30.24 30.10
CA TYR A 124 -125.40 30.92 28.80
C TYR A 124 -126.20 30.15 27.75
N VAL A 125 -125.97 28.84 27.62
CA VAL A 125 -126.71 27.99 26.67
C VAL A 125 -128.21 28.03 26.95
N SER A 126 -128.62 27.85 28.21
CA SER A 126 -130.03 27.88 28.61
C SER A 126 -130.68 29.25 28.37
N SER A 127 -129.95 30.33 28.62
CA SER A 127 -130.40 31.69 28.30
C SER A 127 -130.58 31.89 26.79
N SER A 128 -129.65 31.38 25.97
CA SER A 128 -129.77 31.40 24.50
C SER A 128 -130.98 30.60 24.01
N GLU A 129 -131.19 29.38 24.51
CA GLU A 129 -132.36 28.56 24.17
C GLU A 129 -133.68 29.24 24.56
N ARG A 130 -133.72 29.88 25.73
CA ARG A 130 -134.88 30.65 26.18
C ARG A 130 -135.17 31.81 25.23
N ILE A 131 -134.16 32.49 24.70
CA ILE A 131 -134.35 33.54 23.70
C ILE A 131 -134.95 32.96 22.42
N VAL A 132 -134.44 31.83 21.93
CA VAL A 132 -135.02 31.16 20.75
C VAL A 132 -136.50 30.80 21.01
N SER A 133 -136.82 30.22 22.16
CA SER A 133 -138.19 29.86 22.53
C SER A 133 -139.13 31.08 22.64
N LEU A 134 -138.65 32.21 23.19
CA LEU A 134 -139.41 33.46 23.24
C LEU A 134 -139.67 34.04 21.85
N LEU A 135 -138.69 33.95 20.94
CA LEU A 135 -138.84 34.36 19.54
C LEU A 135 -139.83 33.46 18.79
N ASP A 136 -139.85 32.15 19.08
CA ASP A 136 -140.80 31.19 18.50
C ASP A 136 -142.25 31.45 19.01
N GLY A 137 -142.39 31.84 20.27
CA GLY A 137 -143.68 32.25 20.86
C GLY A 137 -144.16 33.66 20.47
N GLY A 138 -143.44 34.37 19.57
CA GLY A 138 -143.76 35.74 19.13
C GLY A 138 -143.49 36.83 20.17
N GLN A 139 -142.85 36.51 21.31
CA GLN A 139 -142.60 37.43 22.42
C GLN A 139 -141.30 38.23 22.24
N ILE A 140 -141.23 39.02 21.17
CA ILE A 140 -139.97 39.62 20.71
C ILE A 140 -139.34 40.60 21.72
N ASP A 141 -140.14 41.40 22.45
CA ASP A 141 -139.59 42.36 23.41
C ASP A 141 -139.04 41.69 24.68
N GLN A 142 -139.63 40.56 25.09
CA GLN A 142 -139.07 39.73 26.16
C GLN A 142 -137.77 39.06 25.72
N ALA A 143 -137.72 38.53 24.49
CA ALA A 143 -136.51 37.98 23.89
C ALA A 143 -135.38 39.01 23.81
N ARG A 144 -135.70 40.26 23.42
CA ARG A 144 -134.75 41.37 23.38
C ARG A 144 -134.20 41.71 24.76
N THR A 145 -135.06 41.77 25.76
CA THR A 145 -134.64 42.06 27.14
C THR A 145 -133.71 40.96 27.65
N GLN A 146 -134.07 39.68 27.45
CA GLN A 146 -133.25 38.54 27.84
C GLN A 146 -131.89 38.52 27.11
N LEU A 147 -131.86 38.84 25.81
CA LEU A 147 -130.63 38.90 25.01
C LEU A 147 -129.72 40.04 25.47
N ASN A 148 -130.25 41.25 25.67
CA ASN A 148 -129.45 42.43 25.99
C ASN A 148 -128.96 42.48 27.44
N THR A 149 -129.64 41.79 28.36
CA THR A 149 -129.31 41.76 29.80
C THR A 149 -128.60 40.46 30.16
N THR A 150 -129.35 39.44 30.58
CA THR A 150 -128.84 38.16 31.10
C THR A 150 -127.89 37.47 30.12
N ASN A 151 -128.27 37.35 28.84
CA ASN A 151 -127.46 36.62 27.87
C ASN A 151 -126.16 37.34 27.52
N ASN A 152 -126.24 38.66 27.33
CA ASN A 152 -125.07 39.48 27.02
C ASN A 152 -124.09 39.54 28.20
N GLU A 153 -124.58 39.53 29.43
CA GLU A 153 -123.74 39.44 30.62
C GLU A 153 -123.01 38.10 30.70
N LEU A 154 -123.73 36.99 30.51
CA LEU A 154 -123.15 35.63 30.48
C LEU A 154 -122.15 35.48 29.33
N PHE A 155 -122.46 36.01 28.14
CA PHE A 155 -121.53 36.08 27.01
C PHE A 155 -120.26 36.85 27.36
N ARG A 156 -120.39 38.02 27.99
CA ARG A 156 -119.23 38.86 28.35
C ARG A 156 -118.33 38.12 29.35
N GLN A 157 -118.92 37.50 30.37
CA GLN A 157 -118.15 36.70 31.34
C GLN A 157 -117.46 35.52 30.67
N ALA A 158 -118.18 34.77 29.83
CA ALA A 158 -117.63 33.64 29.09
C ALA A 158 -116.48 34.05 28.15
N ARG A 159 -116.66 35.16 27.42
CA ARG A 159 -115.67 35.73 26.51
C ARG A 159 -114.39 36.13 27.24
N GLU A 160 -114.50 36.81 28.38
CA GLU A 160 -113.31 37.22 29.17
C GLU A 160 -112.56 36.01 29.72
N LEU A 161 -113.25 34.96 30.17
CA LEU A 161 -112.60 33.74 30.63
C LEU A 161 -111.85 33.02 29.50
N ILE A 162 -112.45 32.91 28.31
CA ILE A 162 -111.76 32.33 27.14
C ILE A 162 -110.57 33.20 26.74
N ARG A 163 -110.68 34.54 26.87
CA ARG A 163 -109.58 35.45 26.57
C ARG A 163 -108.37 35.23 27.48
N VAL A 164 -108.59 34.99 28.78
CA VAL A 164 -107.51 34.60 29.71
C VAL A 164 -106.78 33.35 29.22
N MET A 165 -107.52 32.34 28.77
CA MET A 165 -106.93 31.10 28.22
C MET A 165 -106.11 31.37 26.95
N VAL A 166 -106.62 32.21 26.04
CA VAL A 166 -105.89 32.61 24.82
C VAL A 166 -104.61 33.38 25.16
N GLU A 167 -104.67 34.31 26.12
CA GLU A 167 -103.52 35.11 26.53
C GLU A 167 -102.45 34.28 27.23
N SER A 168 -102.83 33.31 28.09
CA SER A 168 -101.89 32.39 28.74
C SER A 168 -101.20 31.47 27.74
N ASN A 169 -101.92 30.89 26.78
CA ASN A 169 -101.33 30.08 25.72
C ASN A 169 -100.36 30.86 24.83
N ASN A 170 -100.71 32.11 24.49
CA ASN A 170 -99.81 32.99 23.74
C ASN A 170 -98.55 33.37 24.54
N ARG A 171 -98.64 33.47 25.87
CA ARG A 171 -97.48 33.67 26.75
C ARG A 171 -96.57 32.45 26.73
N GLN A 172 -97.11 31.25 26.91
CA GLN A 172 -96.34 30.00 26.89
C GLN A 172 -95.56 29.77 25.58
N ILE A 173 -96.15 30.13 24.42
CA ILE A 173 -95.42 30.07 23.13
C ILE A 173 -94.22 31.02 23.12
N LYS A 174 -94.38 32.25 23.63
CA LYS A 174 -93.28 33.23 23.69
C LYS A 174 -92.17 32.78 24.63
N GLU A 175 -92.53 32.28 25.81
CA GLU A 175 -91.56 31.76 26.79
C GLU A 175 -90.82 30.52 26.25
N GLY A 176 -91.54 29.60 25.60
CA GLY A 176 -90.93 28.44 24.94
C GLY A 176 -89.98 28.81 23.79
N ALA A 177 -90.32 29.83 22.99
CA ALA A 177 -89.45 30.33 21.94
C ALA A 177 -88.14 30.95 22.49
N ILE A 178 -88.24 31.73 23.58
CA ILE A 178 -87.05 32.31 24.24
C ILE A 178 -86.16 31.20 24.82
N ALA A 179 -86.74 30.22 25.53
CA ALA A 179 -85.99 29.11 26.10
C ALA A 179 -85.30 28.25 25.02
N ALA A 180 -85.93 28.06 23.85
CA ALA A 180 -85.34 27.34 22.72
C ALA A 180 -84.16 28.11 22.10
N ASP A 181 -84.26 29.45 21.97
CA ASP A 181 -83.15 30.29 21.47
C ASP A 181 -81.97 30.30 22.47
N GLU A 182 -82.22 30.42 23.77
CA GLU A 182 -81.16 30.32 24.79
C GLU A 182 -80.45 28.95 24.77
N LEU A 183 -81.21 27.87 24.60
CA LEU A 183 -80.67 26.53 24.49
C LEU A 183 -79.83 26.35 23.22
N ARG A 184 -80.26 26.93 22.10
CA ARG A 184 -79.50 26.96 20.84
C ARG A 184 -78.18 27.70 21.02
N ASP A 185 -78.20 28.90 21.59
CA ASP A 185 -77.02 29.73 21.74
C ASP A 185 -76.01 29.12 22.72
N SER A 186 -76.49 28.50 23.81
CA SER A 186 -75.64 27.70 24.71
C SER A 186 -75.02 26.49 24.00
N ALA A 187 -75.81 25.74 23.23
CA ALA A 187 -75.31 24.60 22.46
C ALA A 187 -74.26 25.00 21.42
N LEU A 188 -74.48 26.10 20.69
CA LEU A 188 -73.51 26.63 19.74
C LEU A 188 -72.22 27.10 20.43
N THR A 189 -72.32 27.77 21.57
CA THR A 189 -71.15 28.24 22.32
C THR A 189 -70.26 27.07 22.78
N TRP A 190 -70.86 26.02 23.36
CA TRP A 190 -70.12 24.82 23.76
C TRP A 190 -69.55 24.05 22.57
N MET A 191 -70.27 23.97 21.45
CA MET A 191 -69.79 23.30 20.24
C MET A 191 -68.61 24.05 19.61
N ILE A 192 -68.72 25.37 19.43
CA ILE A 192 -67.64 26.22 18.90
C ILE A 192 -66.43 26.18 19.83
N GLY A 193 -66.64 26.31 21.15
CA GLY A 193 -65.58 26.20 22.14
C GLY A 193 -64.83 24.86 22.08
N GLY A 194 -65.57 23.75 21.93
CA GLY A 194 -64.99 22.41 21.76
C GLY A 194 -64.16 22.28 20.48
N ILE A 195 -64.66 22.81 19.35
CA ILE A 195 -63.94 22.79 18.06
C ILE A 195 -62.65 23.61 18.14
N VAL A 196 -62.71 24.83 18.69
CA VAL A 196 -61.52 25.71 18.83
C VAL A 196 -60.48 25.07 19.74
N LEU A 197 -60.89 24.49 20.87
CA LEU A 197 -59.98 23.79 21.77
C LEU A 197 -59.32 22.58 21.08
N ALA A 198 -60.10 21.79 20.33
CA ALA A 198 -59.58 20.66 19.57
C ALA A 198 -58.54 21.09 18.52
N PHE A 199 -58.80 22.20 17.82
CA PHE A 199 -57.88 22.75 16.83
C PHE A 199 -56.57 23.23 17.46
N ILE A 200 -56.63 23.93 18.60
CA ILE A 200 -55.43 24.37 19.33
C ILE A 200 -54.60 23.17 19.79
N ILE A 201 -55.23 22.13 20.35
CA ILE A 201 -54.55 20.91 20.77
C ILE A 201 -53.87 20.23 19.58
N ALA A 202 -54.56 20.14 18.43
CA ALA A 202 -53.99 19.56 17.21
C ALA A 202 -52.75 20.32 16.72
N ILE A 203 -52.77 21.67 16.75
CA ILE A 203 -51.60 22.49 16.39
C ILE A 203 -50.44 22.25 17.35
N ILE A 204 -50.69 22.26 18.66
CA ILE A 204 -49.65 22.04 19.69
C ILE A 204 -48.99 20.68 19.49
N ILE A 205 -49.79 19.62 19.30
CA ILE A 205 -49.31 18.27 19.03
C ILE A 205 -48.49 18.23 17.74
N GLY A 206 -48.98 18.86 16.66
CA GLY A 206 -48.27 18.95 15.39
C GLY A 206 -46.89 19.59 15.53
N VAL A 207 -46.80 20.76 16.17
CA VAL A 207 -45.54 21.47 16.41
C VAL A 207 -44.59 20.63 17.27
N LEU A 208 -45.09 19.95 18.30
CA LEU A 208 -44.27 19.08 19.16
C LEU A 208 -43.70 17.90 18.36
N ILE A 209 -44.49 17.21 17.55
CA ILE A 209 -44.03 16.09 16.72
C ILE A 209 -42.99 16.56 15.70
N THR A 210 -43.24 17.68 15.01
CA THR A 210 -42.29 18.24 14.04
C THR A 210 -40.95 18.58 14.72
N ARG A 211 -40.97 19.20 15.90
CA ARG A 211 -39.72 19.48 16.63
C ARG A 211 -39.03 18.21 17.16
N LEU A 212 -39.80 17.20 17.56
CA LEU A 212 -39.26 15.97 18.14
C LEU A 212 -38.68 15.02 17.08
N ILE A 213 -39.21 14.98 15.87
CA ILE A 213 -38.80 14.04 14.81
C ILE A 213 -37.98 14.75 13.73
N THR A 214 -38.51 15.84 13.15
CA THR A 214 -37.92 16.45 11.95
C THR A 214 -36.57 17.10 12.22
N ARG A 215 -36.39 17.78 13.36
CA ARG A 215 -35.10 18.42 13.71
C ARG A 215 -33.92 17.45 13.79
N PRO A 216 -33.95 16.36 14.58
CA PRO A 216 -32.81 15.45 14.65
C PRO A 216 -32.58 14.67 13.35
N ILE A 217 -33.61 14.38 12.56
CA ILE A 217 -33.43 13.81 11.22
C ILE A 217 -32.71 14.82 10.30
N ALA A 218 -33.09 16.09 10.35
CA ALA A 218 -32.41 17.14 9.59
C ALA A 218 -30.92 17.27 10.00
N GLN A 219 -30.61 17.16 11.29
CA GLN A 219 -29.23 17.13 11.79
C GLN A 219 -28.44 15.92 11.27
N ALA A 220 -29.09 14.74 11.19
CA ALA A 220 -28.47 13.55 10.62
C ALA A 220 -28.17 13.73 9.12
N VAL A 221 -29.11 14.32 8.36
CA VAL A 221 -28.93 14.64 6.94
C VAL A 221 -27.80 15.65 6.75
N GLU A 222 -27.77 16.73 7.52
CA GLU A 222 -26.71 17.74 7.47
C GLU A 222 -25.34 17.13 7.80
N SER A 223 -25.27 16.26 8.80
CA SER A 223 -24.03 15.55 9.16
C SER A 223 -23.57 14.60 8.06
N ALA A 224 -24.49 13.84 7.45
CA ALA A 224 -24.17 12.97 6.32
C ALA A 224 -23.71 13.78 5.08
N GLN A 225 -24.32 14.94 4.80
CA GLN A 225 -23.91 15.84 3.72
C GLN A 225 -22.50 16.40 3.95
N ARG A 226 -22.16 16.78 5.19
CA ARG A 226 -20.80 17.23 5.54
C ARG A 226 -19.77 16.13 5.34
N ILE A 227 -20.04 14.92 5.84
CA ILE A 227 -19.17 13.76 5.61
C ILE A 227 -18.98 13.50 4.11
N ALA A 228 -20.06 13.56 3.32
CA ALA A 228 -20.00 13.36 1.87
C ALA A 228 -19.22 14.47 1.13
N GLN A 229 -19.18 15.68 1.67
CA GLN A 229 -18.36 16.79 1.18
C GLN A 229 -16.90 16.73 1.68
N GLY A 230 -16.58 15.76 2.53
CA GLY A 230 -15.26 15.57 3.10
C GLY A 230 -14.97 16.35 4.38
N ASP A 231 -15.95 17.02 4.99
CA ASP A 231 -15.78 17.70 6.28
C ASP A 231 -16.06 16.73 7.45
N LEU A 232 -14.99 16.33 8.13
CA LEU A 232 -14.99 15.45 9.31
C LEU A 232 -14.62 16.20 10.59
N THR A 233 -14.46 17.53 10.54
CA THR A 233 -13.95 18.34 11.65
C THR A 233 -14.93 18.46 12.81
N GLN A 234 -16.23 18.38 12.51
CA GLN A 234 -17.29 18.57 13.50
C GLN A 234 -17.84 17.24 14.02
N ALA A 235 -17.64 16.99 15.30
CA ALA A 235 -18.14 15.80 15.98
C ALA A 235 -19.68 15.74 15.99
N ILE A 236 -20.23 14.56 15.73
CA ILE A 236 -21.66 14.29 15.80
C ILE A 236 -22.01 13.86 17.23
N ILE A 237 -22.59 14.77 18.01
CA ILE A 237 -22.96 14.50 19.42
C ILE A 237 -24.48 14.34 19.53
N THR A 238 -24.93 13.28 20.20
CA THR A 238 -26.35 13.05 20.50
C THR A 238 -26.52 12.53 21.92
N GLU A 239 -27.42 13.17 22.67
CA GLU A 239 -27.88 12.68 23.99
C GLU A 239 -29.15 11.81 23.86
N ARG A 240 -29.65 11.62 22.64
CA ARG A 240 -30.90 10.89 22.38
C ARG A 240 -30.65 9.40 22.28
N THR A 241 -31.59 8.63 22.83
CA THR A 241 -31.59 7.16 22.80
C THR A 241 -32.71 6.57 21.94
N ASP A 242 -33.49 7.42 21.26
CA ASP A 242 -34.49 7.00 20.28
C ASP A 242 -33.87 6.72 18.90
N GLU A 243 -34.67 6.30 17.92
CA GLU A 243 -34.16 5.87 16.60
C GLU A 243 -33.37 6.97 15.89
N ALA A 244 -33.74 8.24 16.08
CA ALA A 244 -32.97 9.36 15.54
C ALA A 244 -31.61 9.52 16.24
N GLY A 245 -31.56 9.26 17.54
CA GLY A 245 -30.30 9.20 18.30
C GLY A 245 -29.40 8.04 17.86
N GLN A 246 -29.97 6.86 17.62
CA GLN A 246 -29.22 5.71 17.09
C GLN A 246 -28.65 5.99 15.70
N LEU A 247 -29.40 6.67 14.83
CA LEU A 247 -28.91 7.11 13.52
C LEU A 247 -27.73 8.07 13.63
N LEU A 248 -27.83 9.09 14.49
CA LEU A 248 -26.73 10.03 14.73
C LEU A 248 -25.49 9.34 15.31
N MET A 249 -25.67 8.36 16.20
CA MET A 249 -24.58 7.57 16.77
C MET A 249 -23.89 6.72 15.70
N ALA A 250 -24.65 6.03 14.84
CA ALA A 250 -24.08 5.28 13.72
C ALA A 250 -23.33 6.18 12.73
N LEU A 251 -23.80 7.40 12.47
CA LEU A 251 -23.08 8.39 11.66
C LEU A 251 -21.79 8.87 12.35
N SER A 252 -21.80 9.03 13.68
CA SER A 252 -20.60 9.37 14.47
C SER A 252 -19.54 8.27 14.40
N ASP A 253 -19.95 7.01 14.53
CA ASP A 253 -19.05 5.85 14.43
C ASP A 253 -18.46 5.74 13.02
N MET A 254 -19.28 5.96 11.98
CA MET A 254 -18.83 6.02 10.59
C MET A 254 -17.85 7.17 10.35
N GLN A 255 -18.12 8.37 10.87
CA GLN A 255 -17.22 9.53 10.78
C GLN A 255 -15.87 9.22 11.43
N SER A 256 -15.89 8.62 12.63
CA SER A 256 -14.68 8.26 13.38
C SER A 256 -13.87 7.18 12.66
N GLY A 257 -14.54 6.16 12.13
CA GLY A 257 -13.92 5.12 11.32
C GLY A 257 -13.25 5.69 10.06
N LEU A 258 -13.97 6.54 9.32
CA LEU A 258 -13.43 7.19 8.11
C LEU A 258 -12.23 8.09 8.43
N LYS A 259 -12.31 8.88 9.52
CA LYS A 259 -11.21 9.73 9.99
C LYS A 259 -9.96 8.90 10.31
N ASN A 260 -10.11 7.82 11.07
CA ASN A 260 -8.99 6.95 11.42
C ASN A 260 -8.36 6.30 10.18
N THR A 261 -9.17 5.77 9.25
CA THR A 261 -8.67 5.20 8.00
C THR A 261 -7.92 6.23 7.15
N LEU A 262 -8.40 7.47 7.05
CA LEU A 262 -7.72 8.54 6.32
C LEU A 262 -6.38 8.92 6.96
N VAL A 263 -6.30 8.96 8.30
CA VAL A 263 -5.04 9.19 9.03
C VAL A 263 -4.05 8.05 8.79
N GLU A 264 -4.50 6.79 8.82
CA GLU A 264 -3.65 5.64 8.51
C GLU A 264 -3.12 5.68 7.07
N ILE A 265 -3.97 6.06 6.10
CA ILE A 265 -3.55 6.22 4.69
C ILE A 265 -2.53 7.36 4.55
N ALA A 266 -2.73 8.50 5.23
CA ALA A 266 -1.78 9.61 5.20
C ALA A 266 -0.40 9.18 5.74
N ASN A 267 -0.39 8.53 6.91
CA ASN A 267 0.85 8.03 7.51
C ASN A 267 1.54 6.98 6.63
N ALA A 268 0.80 6.04 6.06
CA ALA A 268 1.34 5.04 5.14
C ALA A 268 1.89 5.68 3.86
N SER A 269 1.26 6.75 3.37
CA SER A 269 1.73 7.50 2.20
C SER A 269 3.03 8.24 2.50
N ASP A 270 3.17 8.84 3.69
CA ASP A 270 4.39 9.52 4.13
C ASP A 270 5.57 8.54 4.27
N GLN A 271 5.31 7.37 4.86
CA GLN A 271 6.29 6.27 4.92
C GLN A 271 6.68 5.77 3.53
N LEU A 272 5.72 5.63 2.61
CA LEU A 272 5.98 5.20 1.24
C LEU A 272 6.82 6.23 0.47
N ALA A 273 6.56 7.52 0.66
CA ALA A 273 7.35 8.60 0.07
C ALA A 273 8.81 8.56 0.58
N SER A 274 8.98 8.43 1.90
CA SER A 274 10.31 8.34 2.52
C SER A 274 11.10 7.12 2.03
N ALA A 275 10.46 5.94 1.98
CA ALA A 275 11.08 4.72 1.48
C ALA A 275 11.45 4.82 -0.02
N ALA A 276 10.62 5.50 -0.82
CA ALA A 276 10.90 5.74 -2.23
C ALA A 276 12.10 6.67 -2.43
N GLU A 277 12.25 7.72 -1.61
CA GLU A 277 13.42 8.60 -1.63
C GLU A 277 14.70 7.85 -1.22
N GLU A 278 14.63 7.03 -0.16
CA GLU A 278 15.75 6.20 0.28
C GLU A 278 16.18 5.20 -0.80
N LEU A 279 15.21 4.51 -1.44
CA LEU A 279 15.49 3.62 -2.56
C LEU A 279 16.12 4.37 -3.74
N SER A 280 15.66 5.57 -4.07
CA SER A 280 16.26 6.38 -5.14
C SER A 280 17.71 6.75 -4.82
N ALA A 281 17.99 7.15 -3.58
CA ALA A 281 19.36 7.46 -3.13
C ALA A 281 20.29 6.25 -3.19
N VAL A 282 19.86 5.09 -2.67
CA VAL A 282 20.63 3.83 -2.71
C VAL A 282 20.88 3.40 -4.15
N THR A 283 19.90 3.61 -5.03
CA THR A 283 20.01 3.24 -6.44
C THR A 283 20.97 4.18 -7.20
N ASP A 284 20.96 5.48 -6.92
CA ASP A 284 21.93 6.43 -7.49
C ASP A 284 23.35 6.10 -7.04
N GLU A 285 23.54 5.78 -5.76
CA GLU A 285 24.83 5.33 -5.24
C GLU A 285 25.28 4.02 -5.92
N SER A 286 24.37 3.06 -6.08
CA SER A 286 24.65 1.80 -6.78
C SER A 286 25.05 2.03 -8.23
N SER A 287 24.38 2.96 -8.93
CA SER A 287 24.72 3.33 -10.31
C SER A 287 26.14 3.89 -10.41
N ARG A 288 26.52 4.80 -9.51
CA ARG A 288 27.91 5.33 -9.43
C ARG A 288 28.92 4.24 -9.05
N GLY A 289 28.54 3.29 -8.20
CA GLY A 289 29.33 2.12 -7.86
C GLY A 289 29.63 1.26 -9.08
N LEU A 290 28.61 0.99 -9.90
CA LEU A 290 28.73 0.20 -11.12
C LEU A 290 29.60 0.87 -12.19
N THR A 291 29.55 2.20 -12.31
CA THR A 291 30.48 2.93 -13.20
C THR A 291 31.93 2.70 -12.77
N ARG A 292 32.24 2.88 -11.47
CA ARG A 292 33.59 2.62 -10.95
C ARG A 292 34.03 1.17 -11.12
N GLN A 293 33.12 0.22 -10.86
CA GLN A 293 33.39 -1.19 -11.06
C GLN A 293 33.70 -1.52 -12.52
N ASN A 294 33.02 -0.90 -13.49
CA ASN A 294 33.30 -1.08 -14.91
C ASN A 294 34.71 -0.59 -15.27
N ASP A 295 35.11 0.59 -14.76
CA ASP A 295 36.46 1.12 -14.95
C ASP A 295 37.52 0.18 -14.36
N GLU A 296 37.30 -0.37 -13.16
CA GLU A 296 38.20 -1.34 -12.53
C GLU A 296 38.29 -2.65 -13.32
N ILE A 297 37.17 -3.15 -13.85
CA ILE A 297 37.15 -4.34 -14.71
C ILE A 297 37.95 -4.09 -15.99
N GLN A 298 37.81 -2.92 -16.62
CA GLN A 298 38.54 -2.58 -17.83
C GLN A 298 40.06 -2.49 -17.58
N GLN A 299 40.46 -1.96 -16.42
CA GLN A 299 41.86 -1.96 -15.99
C GLN A 299 42.37 -3.37 -15.72
N ALA A 300 41.59 -4.20 -15.03
CA ALA A 300 41.94 -5.60 -14.78
C ALA A 300 42.10 -6.39 -16.09
N ALA A 301 41.21 -6.20 -17.05
CA ALA A 301 41.29 -6.85 -18.37
C ALA A 301 42.56 -6.43 -19.12
N THR A 302 42.93 -5.15 -19.03
CA THR A 302 44.19 -4.65 -19.60
C THR A 302 45.40 -5.31 -18.92
N ALA A 303 45.39 -5.41 -17.59
CA ALA A 303 46.46 -6.04 -16.82
C ALA A 303 46.59 -7.55 -17.13
N VAL A 304 45.48 -8.26 -17.31
CA VAL A 304 45.47 -9.69 -17.68
C VAL A 304 46.01 -9.90 -19.10
N ASN A 305 45.68 -9.02 -20.04
CA ASN A 305 46.26 -9.05 -21.38
C ASN A 305 47.78 -8.82 -21.34
N GLN A 306 48.26 -7.84 -20.57
CA GLN A 306 49.69 -7.61 -20.38
C GLN A 306 50.39 -8.79 -19.69
N MET A 307 49.74 -9.39 -18.69
CA MET A 307 50.25 -10.58 -18.00
C MET A 307 50.36 -11.77 -18.95
N THR A 308 49.36 -12.00 -19.81
CA THR A 308 49.40 -13.08 -20.82
C THR A 308 50.57 -12.90 -21.77
N ALA A 309 50.79 -11.68 -22.27
CA ALA A 309 51.93 -11.38 -23.15
C ALA A 309 53.28 -11.60 -22.44
N ALA A 310 53.40 -11.19 -21.17
CA ALA A 310 54.61 -11.40 -20.39
C ALA A 310 54.89 -12.89 -20.11
N VAL A 311 53.84 -13.68 -19.85
CA VAL A 311 53.95 -15.13 -19.65
C VAL A 311 54.39 -15.84 -20.93
N ASP A 312 53.84 -15.46 -22.08
CA ASP A 312 54.26 -16.00 -23.39
C ASP A 312 55.74 -15.67 -23.67
N GLU A 313 56.19 -14.47 -23.31
CA GLU A 313 57.59 -14.06 -23.43
C GLU A 313 58.51 -14.90 -22.51
N VAL A 314 58.10 -15.16 -21.26
CA VAL A 314 58.85 -16.02 -20.34
C VAL A 314 58.94 -17.45 -20.86
N ALA A 315 57.84 -18.01 -21.39
CA ALA A 315 57.83 -19.34 -22.00
C ALA A 315 58.79 -19.42 -23.19
N SER A 316 58.75 -18.42 -24.09
CA SER A 316 59.63 -18.33 -25.26
C SER A 316 61.11 -18.23 -24.85
N ASN A 317 61.41 -17.39 -23.84
CA ASN A 317 62.75 -17.25 -23.30
C ASN A 317 63.27 -18.53 -22.65
N ALA A 318 62.41 -19.28 -21.94
CA ALA A 318 62.78 -20.56 -21.36
C ALA A 318 63.15 -21.59 -22.45
N VAL A 319 62.36 -21.67 -23.52
CA VAL A 319 62.64 -22.55 -24.68
C VAL A 319 63.95 -22.13 -25.37
N SER A 320 64.15 -20.84 -25.61
CA SER A 320 65.39 -20.32 -26.20
C SER A 320 66.62 -20.64 -25.33
N THR A 321 66.50 -20.43 -24.01
CA THR A 321 67.59 -20.72 -23.05
C THR A 321 67.88 -22.23 -22.96
N SER A 322 66.86 -23.08 -23.09
CA SER A 322 67.02 -24.54 -23.21
C SER A 322 67.87 -24.91 -24.44
N GLU A 323 67.60 -24.33 -25.60
CA GLU A 323 68.37 -24.61 -26.82
C GLU A 323 69.83 -24.14 -26.71
N VAL A 324 70.06 -22.93 -26.17
CA VAL A 324 71.42 -22.42 -25.90
C VAL A 324 72.15 -23.31 -24.88
N SER A 325 71.46 -23.80 -23.86
CA SER A 325 72.04 -24.74 -22.88
C SER A 325 72.41 -26.07 -23.53
N ARG A 326 71.58 -26.58 -24.45
CA ARG A 326 71.87 -27.80 -25.22
C ARG A 326 73.13 -27.61 -26.08
N GLN A 327 73.25 -26.47 -26.74
CA GLN A 327 74.45 -26.14 -27.53
C GLN A 327 75.71 -26.05 -26.64
N ALA A 328 75.63 -25.33 -25.51
CA ALA A 328 76.75 -25.23 -24.58
C ALA A 328 77.17 -26.59 -23.99
N THR A 329 76.23 -27.52 -23.82
CA THR A 329 76.50 -28.90 -23.42
C THR A 329 77.32 -29.64 -24.49
N THR A 330 76.95 -29.51 -25.76
CA THR A 330 77.69 -30.10 -26.88
C THR A 330 79.11 -29.52 -26.97
N GLU A 331 79.25 -28.20 -26.90
CA GLU A 331 80.56 -27.52 -26.95
C GLU A 331 81.47 -27.92 -25.76
N ALA A 332 80.91 -28.06 -24.55
CA ALA A 332 81.66 -28.52 -23.39
C ALA A 332 82.11 -29.97 -23.52
N GLU A 333 81.29 -30.84 -24.10
CA GLU A 333 81.62 -32.24 -24.36
C GLU A 333 82.69 -32.39 -25.45
N GLU A 334 82.61 -31.62 -26.53
CA GLU A 334 83.67 -31.54 -27.55
C GLU A 334 84.99 -31.05 -26.94
N GLY A 335 84.94 -30.00 -26.12
CA GLY A 335 86.11 -29.52 -25.38
C GLY A 335 86.71 -30.60 -24.47
N ARG A 336 85.85 -31.40 -23.81
CA ARG A 336 86.28 -32.50 -22.92
C ARG A 336 87.03 -33.56 -23.72
N GLN A 337 86.52 -33.94 -24.89
CA GLN A 337 87.18 -34.89 -25.80
C GLN A 337 88.54 -34.36 -26.28
N GLN A 338 88.65 -33.08 -26.61
CA GLN A 338 89.93 -32.46 -27.00
C GLN A 338 90.95 -32.49 -25.85
N VAL A 339 90.52 -32.26 -24.61
CA VAL A 339 91.36 -32.37 -23.43
C VAL A 339 91.81 -33.82 -23.20
N GLU A 340 90.92 -34.81 -23.35
CA GLU A 340 91.29 -36.22 -23.25
C GLU A 340 92.34 -36.63 -24.30
N GLN A 341 92.20 -36.12 -25.54
CA GLN A 341 93.21 -36.31 -26.58
C GLN A 341 94.55 -35.66 -26.21
N ALA A 342 94.53 -34.46 -25.62
CA ALA A 342 95.74 -33.79 -25.15
C ALA A 342 96.43 -34.55 -24.01
N VAL A 343 95.67 -35.10 -23.06
CA VAL A 343 96.19 -35.96 -21.99
C VAL A 343 96.83 -37.23 -22.55
N SER A 344 96.18 -37.87 -23.52
CA SER A 344 96.73 -39.03 -24.23
C SER A 344 98.03 -38.70 -24.98
N GLY A 345 98.06 -37.56 -25.70
CA GLY A 345 99.26 -37.07 -26.36
C GLY A 345 100.41 -36.78 -25.39
N MET A 346 100.11 -36.22 -24.21
CA MET A 346 101.12 -36.00 -23.16
C MET A 346 101.66 -37.31 -22.58
N ASN A 347 100.85 -38.34 -22.41
CA ASN A 347 101.33 -39.67 -22.00
C ASN A 347 102.34 -40.23 -23.02
N SER A 348 101.99 -40.21 -24.31
CA SER A 348 102.91 -40.65 -25.36
C SER A 348 104.20 -39.82 -25.40
N MET A 349 104.12 -38.51 -25.15
CA MET A 349 105.28 -37.63 -25.07
C MET A 349 106.19 -37.98 -23.87
N VAL A 350 105.59 -38.27 -22.71
CA VAL A 350 106.32 -38.73 -21.52
C VAL A 350 107.08 -40.03 -21.81
N ASP A 351 106.43 -41.00 -22.47
CA ASP A 351 107.04 -42.26 -22.86
C ASP A 351 108.22 -42.06 -23.83
N GLU A 352 108.04 -41.22 -24.86
CA GLU A 352 109.07 -40.92 -25.86
C GLU A 352 110.27 -40.18 -25.25
N ILE A 353 110.03 -39.23 -24.33
CA ILE A 353 111.09 -38.52 -23.60
C ILE A 353 111.87 -39.49 -22.71
N ASN A 354 111.18 -40.41 -22.01
CA ASN A 354 111.84 -41.43 -21.20
C ASN A 354 112.73 -42.35 -22.05
N GLY A 355 112.22 -42.83 -23.20
CA GLY A 355 112.99 -43.64 -24.15
C GLY A 355 114.20 -42.90 -24.72
N SER A 356 114.03 -41.62 -25.07
CA SER A 356 115.12 -40.76 -25.55
C SER A 356 116.17 -40.51 -24.46
N THR A 357 115.74 -40.29 -23.21
CA THR A 357 116.63 -40.10 -22.06
C THR A 357 117.49 -41.33 -21.84
N GLN A 358 116.90 -42.53 -21.93
CA GLN A 358 117.65 -43.78 -21.83
C GLN A 358 118.68 -43.93 -22.96
N SER A 359 118.28 -43.64 -24.21
CA SER A 359 119.18 -43.75 -25.37
C SER A 359 120.38 -42.81 -25.27
N VAL A 360 120.17 -41.58 -24.80
CA VAL A 360 121.26 -40.60 -24.58
C VAL A 360 122.14 -41.02 -23.39
N ALA A 361 121.55 -41.56 -22.33
CA ALA A 361 122.31 -42.09 -21.19
C ALA A 361 123.20 -43.27 -21.59
N ASP A 362 122.69 -44.17 -22.44
CA ASP A 362 123.45 -45.29 -23.00
C ASP A 362 124.61 -44.79 -23.87
N LEU A 363 124.37 -43.79 -24.73
CA LEU A 363 125.41 -43.13 -25.52
C LEU A 363 126.49 -42.50 -24.63
N ALA A 364 126.10 -41.79 -23.56
CA ALA A 364 127.05 -41.23 -22.58
C ALA A 364 127.87 -42.31 -21.87
N GLY A 365 127.31 -43.51 -21.69
CA GLY A 365 128.02 -44.70 -21.23
C GLY A 365 129.05 -45.20 -22.25
N GLN A 366 128.65 -45.36 -23.52
CA GLN A 366 129.54 -45.80 -24.60
C GLN A 366 130.69 -44.83 -24.85
N VAL A 367 130.43 -43.52 -24.81
CA VAL A 367 131.43 -42.46 -24.98
C VAL A 367 132.48 -42.50 -23.86
N ARG A 368 132.08 -42.82 -22.61
CA ARG A 368 133.02 -43.07 -21.51
C ARG A 368 133.91 -44.29 -21.74
N GLU A 369 133.37 -45.38 -22.28
CA GLU A 369 134.18 -46.54 -22.64
C GLU A 369 135.18 -46.22 -23.76
N ILE A 370 134.80 -45.41 -24.76
CA ILE A 370 135.73 -44.92 -25.78
C ILE A 370 136.85 -44.07 -25.14
N GLY A 371 136.52 -43.19 -24.18
CA GLY A 371 137.50 -42.42 -23.42
C GLY A 371 138.58 -43.32 -22.78
N LYS A 372 138.18 -44.43 -22.13
CA LYS A 372 139.12 -45.41 -21.56
C LYS A 372 140.03 -46.05 -22.61
N VAL A 373 139.50 -46.34 -23.80
CA VAL A 373 140.29 -46.90 -24.90
C VAL A 373 141.31 -45.87 -25.41
N ILE A 374 140.93 -44.61 -25.51
CA ILE A 374 141.83 -43.52 -25.91
C ILE A 374 142.96 -43.31 -24.88
N ASP A 375 142.68 -43.44 -23.59
CA ASP A 375 143.70 -43.43 -22.54
C ASP A 375 144.75 -44.54 -22.73
N VAL A 376 144.30 -45.75 -23.06
CA VAL A 376 145.19 -46.87 -23.37
C VAL A 376 146.03 -46.59 -24.63
N ILE A 377 145.42 -46.07 -25.70
CA ILE A 377 146.13 -45.72 -26.94
C ILE A 377 147.17 -44.63 -26.69
N ARG A 378 146.84 -43.61 -25.88
CA ARG A 378 147.78 -42.58 -25.44
C ARG A 378 148.97 -43.19 -24.69
N GLY A 379 148.69 -44.11 -23.76
CA GLY A 379 149.73 -44.86 -23.04
C GLY A 379 150.63 -45.69 -23.97
N ILE A 380 150.06 -46.38 -24.97
CA ILE A 380 150.82 -47.13 -25.98
C ILE A 380 151.66 -46.19 -26.85
N ALA A 381 151.12 -45.04 -27.27
CA ALA A 381 151.84 -44.06 -28.07
C ALA A 381 153.03 -43.47 -27.29
N GLU A 382 152.86 -43.18 -26.00
CA GLU A 382 153.93 -42.69 -25.13
C GLU A 382 155.02 -43.75 -24.89
N GLN A 383 154.63 -45.01 -24.66
CA GLN A 383 155.57 -46.13 -24.61
C GLN A 383 156.32 -46.32 -25.93
N THR A 384 155.62 -46.19 -27.06
CA THR A 384 156.20 -46.34 -28.40
C THR A 384 157.18 -45.20 -28.70
N ASN A 385 156.86 -43.97 -28.27
CA ASN A 385 157.77 -42.81 -28.35
C ASN A 385 159.04 -43.03 -27.52
N LEU A 386 158.92 -43.60 -26.31
CA LEU A 386 160.06 -43.97 -25.46
C LEU A 386 160.91 -45.10 -26.06
N LEU A 387 160.27 -46.14 -26.61
CA LEU A 387 160.94 -47.23 -27.33
C LEU A 387 161.68 -46.72 -28.56
N ALA A 388 161.05 -45.84 -29.35
CA ALA A 388 161.64 -45.21 -30.52
C ALA A 388 162.83 -44.30 -30.16
N LEU A 389 162.72 -43.55 -29.06
CA LEU A 389 163.83 -42.75 -28.53
C LEU A 389 165.03 -43.63 -28.15
N ASN A 390 164.79 -44.74 -27.44
CA ASN A 390 165.84 -45.70 -27.08
C ASN A 390 166.48 -46.34 -28.32
N ALA A 391 165.68 -46.66 -29.34
CA ALA A 391 166.18 -47.18 -30.62
C ALA A 391 167.00 -46.14 -31.40
N ALA A 392 166.59 -44.87 -31.41
CA ALA A 392 167.33 -43.77 -32.03
C ALA A 392 168.68 -43.53 -31.33
N ILE A 393 168.72 -43.62 -29.99
CA ILE A 393 169.95 -43.53 -29.19
C ILE A 393 170.90 -44.67 -29.56
N GLU A 394 170.43 -45.91 -29.62
CA GLU A 394 171.28 -47.07 -29.94
C GLU A 394 171.73 -47.08 -31.41
N ALA A 395 170.90 -46.58 -32.33
CA ALA A 395 171.26 -46.37 -33.73
C ALA A 395 172.36 -45.31 -33.90
N ALA A 396 172.32 -44.21 -33.13
CA ALA A 396 173.39 -43.21 -33.09
C ALA A 396 174.70 -43.79 -32.52
N ARG A 397 174.60 -44.75 -31.59
CA ARG A 397 175.74 -45.45 -30.98
C ARG A 397 176.45 -46.41 -31.93
N ALA A 398 175.75 -46.97 -32.92
CA ALA A 398 176.29 -47.88 -33.94
C ALA A 398 176.99 -47.17 -35.12
N GLY A 399 177.03 -45.84 -35.16
CA GLY A 399 177.73 -45.06 -36.19
C GLY A 399 177.18 -45.29 -37.61
N GLU A 400 178.06 -45.37 -38.63
CA GLU A 400 177.67 -45.50 -40.05
C GLU A 400 176.82 -46.76 -40.36
N GLN A 401 176.92 -47.82 -39.55
CA GLN A 401 176.11 -49.05 -39.73
C GLN A 401 174.66 -48.90 -39.20
N GLY A 402 174.39 -47.94 -38.31
CA GLY A 402 173.08 -47.71 -37.68
C GLY A 402 172.17 -46.74 -38.43
N ARG A 403 172.65 -46.15 -39.54
CA ARG A 403 172.01 -45.01 -40.20
C ARG A 403 170.62 -45.33 -40.76
N GLY A 404 170.40 -46.53 -41.30
CA GLY A 404 169.08 -46.99 -41.73
C GLY A 404 168.11 -47.24 -40.57
N PHE A 405 168.62 -47.69 -39.41
CA PHE A 405 167.84 -47.91 -38.19
C PHE A 405 167.44 -46.59 -37.53
N ALA A 406 168.31 -45.57 -37.56
CA ALA A 406 168.02 -44.24 -37.03
C ALA A 406 166.83 -43.58 -37.76
N VAL A 407 166.78 -43.70 -39.10
CA VAL A 407 165.66 -43.17 -39.90
C VAL A 407 164.34 -43.86 -39.53
N VAL A 408 164.35 -45.18 -39.34
CA VAL A 408 163.15 -45.91 -38.91
C VAL A 408 162.74 -45.51 -37.49
N ALA A 409 163.69 -45.34 -36.57
CA ALA A 409 163.40 -44.92 -35.20
C ALA A 409 162.80 -43.49 -35.15
N ASP A 410 163.33 -42.54 -35.93
CA ASP A 410 162.77 -41.20 -36.04
C ASP A 410 161.37 -41.19 -36.68
N GLU A 411 161.11 -42.05 -37.68
CA GLU A 411 159.79 -42.20 -38.29
C GLU A 411 158.77 -42.80 -37.30
N VAL A 412 159.17 -43.81 -36.51
CA VAL A 412 158.33 -44.37 -35.44
C VAL A 412 158.08 -43.34 -34.34
N ARG A 413 159.06 -42.52 -34.00
CA ARG A 413 158.92 -41.43 -33.02
C ARG A 413 157.97 -40.35 -33.52
N ALA A 414 158.08 -39.94 -34.79
CA ALA A 414 157.17 -39.01 -35.42
C ALA A 414 155.73 -39.57 -35.48
N LEU A 415 155.58 -40.86 -35.77
CA LEU A 415 154.28 -41.54 -35.76
C LEU A 415 153.69 -41.60 -34.34
N ALA A 416 154.49 -41.95 -33.33
CA ALA A 416 154.06 -41.99 -31.94
C ALA A 416 153.62 -40.60 -31.43
N HIS A 417 154.37 -39.55 -31.76
CA HIS A 417 154.00 -38.16 -31.48
C HIS A 417 152.70 -37.78 -32.17
N ARG A 418 152.53 -38.09 -33.47
CA ARG A 418 151.27 -37.85 -34.19
C ARG A 418 150.09 -38.59 -33.55
N THR A 419 150.28 -39.85 -33.15
CA THR A 419 149.26 -40.62 -32.44
C THR A 419 148.89 -39.97 -31.10
N GLN A 420 149.87 -39.46 -30.34
CA GLN A 420 149.63 -38.77 -29.08
C GLN A 420 148.89 -37.43 -29.27
N THR A 421 149.22 -36.67 -30.33
CA THR A 421 148.47 -35.45 -30.68
C THR A 421 147.03 -35.80 -31.08
N SER A 422 146.83 -36.82 -31.91
CA SER A 422 145.48 -37.25 -32.32
C SER A 422 144.65 -37.81 -31.17
N THR A 423 145.25 -38.50 -30.19
CA THR A 423 144.50 -38.95 -28.99
C THR A 423 144.05 -37.80 -28.12
N VAL A 424 144.84 -36.72 -27.99
CA VAL A 424 144.43 -35.48 -27.30
C VAL A 424 143.26 -34.80 -28.02
N ASP A 425 143.31 -34.72 -29.36
CA ASP A 425 142.20 -34.18 -30.15
C ASP A 425 140.92 -35.02 -30.00
N ILE A 426 141.04 -36.36 -29.99
CA ILE A 426 139.91 -37.26 -29.76
C ILE A 426 139.39 -37.15 -28.32
N GLU A 427 140.26 -37.06 -27.31
CA GLU A 427 139.88 -36.87 -25.90
C GLU A 427 139.06 -35.58 -25.73
N LYS A 428 139.47 -34.48 -26.40
CA LYS A 428 138.69 -33.24 -26.45
C LYS A 428 137.31 -33.45 -27.10
N MET A 429 137.24 -34.12 -28.25
CA MET A 429 135.96 -34.43 -28.90
C MET A 429 135.06 -35.30 -28.03
N ILE A 430 135.61 -36.30 -27.34
CA ILE A 430 134.89 -37.17 -26.40
C ILE A 430 134.36 -36.36 -25.22
N GLY A 431 135.15 -35.44 -24.67
CA GLY A 431 134.71 -34.52 -23.62
C GLY A 431 133.57 -33.59 -24.05
N GLU A 432 133.63 -33.07 -25.28
CA GLU A 432 132.55 -32.27 -25.88
C GLU A 432 131.27 -33.10 -26.08
N VAL A 433 131.39 -34.34 -26.59
CA VAL A 433 130.25 -35.26 -26.77
C VAL A 433 129.63 -35.64 -25.43
N GLN A 434 130.45 -35.92 -24.40
CA GLN A 434 129.97 -36.27 -23.07
C GLN A 434 129.23 -35.10 -22.41
N THR A 435 129.80 -33.90 -22.49
CA THR A 435 129.15 -32.66 -22.02
C THR A 435 127.84 -32.42 -22.78
N GLY A 436 127.82 -32.67 -24.09
CA GLY A 436 126.62 -32.59 -24.92
C GLY A 436 125.53 -33.59 -24.49
N ALA A 437 125.91 -34.83 -24.16
CA ALA A 437 125.00 -35.86 -23.69
C ALA A 437 124.41 -35.51 -22.30
N ASP A 438 125.23 -35.03 -21.36
CA ASP A 438 124.76 -34.60 -20.03
C ASP A 438 123.78 -33.43 -20.13
N ASN A 439 124.06 -32.45 -21.01
CA ASN A 439 123.15 -31.35 -21.29
C ASN A 439 121.83 -31.82 -21.93
N ALA A 440 121.88 -32.79 -22.83
CA ALA A 440 120.70 -33.39 -23.44
C ALA A 440 119.82 -34.12 -22.40
N VAL A 441 120.43 -34.90 -21.49
CA VAL A 441 119.70 -35.56 -20.38
C VAL A 441 119.05 -34.52 -19.44
N ALA A 442 119.76 -33.44 -19.10
CA ALA A 442 119.21 -32.36 -18.28
C ALA A 442 118.03 -31.66 -18.96
N ALA A 443 118.12 -31.38 -20.26
CA ALA A 443 117.04 -30.81 -21.06
C ALA A 443 115.83 -31.76 -21.12
N MET A 444 116.06 -33.06 -21.33
CA MET A 444 115.00 -34.08 -21.34
C MET A 444 114.29 -34.20 -19.98
N THR A 445 115.04 -34.17 -18.87
CA THR A 445 114.46 -34.18 -17.51
C THR A 445 113.56 -32.96 -17.26
N LYS A 446 113.97 -31.79 -17.76
CA LYS A 446 113.15 -30.57 -17.69
C LYS A 446 111.88 -30.71 -18.54
N SER A 447 111.99 -31.24 -19.75
CA SER A 447 110.85 -31.52 -20.64
C SER A 447 109.87 -32.51 -20.01
N LEU A 448 110.35 -33.56 -19.32
CA LEU A 448 109.53 -34.51 -18.58
C LEU A 448 108.71 -33.81 -17.48
N THR A 449 109.33 -32.88 -16.75
CA THR A 449 108.66 -32.09 -15.72
C THR A 449 107.56 -31.20 -16.32
N TRP A 450 107.82 -30.58 -17.47
CA TRP A 450 106.82 -29.77 -18.19
C TRP A 450 105.65 -30.61 -18.73
N ALA A 451 105.93 -31.79 -19.27
CA ALA A 451 104.90 -32.71 -19.76
C ALA A 451 103.96 -33.14 -18.61
N ASN A 452 104.52 -33.53 -17.46
CA ASN A 452 103.74 -33.89 -16.27
C ASN A 452 102.88 -32.72 -15.75
N ASN A 453 103.44 -31.52 -15.67
CA ASN A 453 102.68 -30.33 -15.26
C ASN A 453 101.55 -30.00 -16.25
N THR A 454 101.80 -30.14 -17.55
CA THR A 454 100.80 -29.88 -18.59
C THR A 454 99.69 -30.93 -18.55
N GLN A 455 100.03 -32.19 -18.29
CA GLN A 455 99.07 -33.26 -18.06
C GLN A 455 98.17 -32.98 -16.85
N ALA A 456 98.74 -32.55 -15.72
CA ALA A 456 97.95 -32.19 -14.53
C ALA A 456 96.99 -31.02 -14.82
N LEU A 457 97.45 -30.01 -15.56
CA LEU A 457 96.62 -28.88 -15.97
C LEU A 457 95.47 -29.33 -16.90
N ALA A 458 95.76 -30.21 -17.86
CA ALA A 458 94.77 -30.77 -18.77
C ALA A 458 93.70 -31.58 -18.01
N ASN A 459 94.09 -32.44 -17.06
CA ASN A 459 93.13 -33.17 -16.22
C ASN A 459 92.20 -32.21 -15.44
N ASN A 460 92.76 -31.15 -14.84
CA ASN A 460 91.96 -30.14 -14.14
C ASN A 460 90.99 -29.40 -15.08
N ALA A 461 91.40 -29.12 -16.32
CA ALA A 461 90.52 -28.54 -17.33
C ALA A 461 89.38 -29.49 -17.72
N GLY A 462 89.68 -30.79 -17.86
CA GLY A 462 88.67 -31.83 -18.11
C GLY A 462 87.62 -31.92 -17.00
N GLU A 463 88.04 -31.90 -15.73
CA GLU A 463 87.11 -31.84 -14.60
C GLU A 463 86.26 -30.56 -14.58
N ALA A 464 86.84 -29.41 -14.95
CA ALA A 464 86.11 -28.16 -15.05
C ALA A 464 85.01 -28.22 -16.12
N LEU A 465 85.32 -28.78 -17.30
CA LEU A 465 84.35 -29.02 -18.36
C LEU A 465 83.23 -29.97 -17.91
N GLN A 466 83.56 -31.04 -17.18
CA GLN A 466 82.55 -31.95 -16.62
C GLN A 466 81.58 -31.25 -15.66
N ARG A 467 82.08 -30.34 -14.81
CA ARG A 467 81.24 -29.53 -13.92
C ARG A 467 80.36 -28.55 -14.69
N ILE A 468 80.87 -27.97 -15.78
CA ILE A 468 80.10 -27.10 -16.68
C ILE A 468 78.96 -27.90 -17.31
N THR A 469 79.25 -29.05 -17.93
CA THR A 469 78.24 -29.95 -18.52
C THR A 469 77.14 -30.31 -17.53
N THR A 470 77.51 -30.67 -16.30
CA THR A 470 76.53 -31.00 -15.24
C THR A 470 75.67 -29.80 -14.85
N SER A 471 76.25 -28.60 -14.80
CA SER A 471 75.53 -27.38 -14.41
C SER A 471 74.59 -26.91 -15.52
N VAL A 472 75.03 -26.98 -16.78
CA VAL A 472 74.22 -26.65 -17.96
C VAL A 472 73.06 -27.62 -18.13
N ALA A 473 73.24 -28.91 -17.86
CA ALA A 473 72.16 -29.89 -17.83
C ALA A 473 71.06 -29.52 -16.82
N LYS A 474 71.44 -29.04 -15.62
CA LYS A 474 70.48 -28.55 -14.62
C LYS A 474 69.76 -27.27 -15.05
N ILE A 475 70.44 -26.38 -15.78
CA ILE A 475 69.80 -25.18 -16.36
C ILE A 475 68.74 -25.61 -17.38
N ASN A 476 69.07 -26.56 -18.25
CA ASN A 476 68.14 -27.10 -19.23
C ASN A 476 66.88 -27.71 -18.57
N GLU A 477 67.07 -28.56 -17.54
CA GLU A 477 65.96 -29.14 -16.77
C GLU A 477 65.07 -28.05 -16.15
N ARG A 478 65.66 -27.02 -15.55
CA ARG A 478 64.90 -25.89 -14.96
C ARG A 478 64.13 -25.10 -16.01
N ASN A 479 64.69 -24.90 -17.20
CA ASN A 479 64.00 -24.20 -18.28
C ASN A 479 62.76 -24.96 -18.76
N LEU A 480 62.79 -26.29 -18.80
CA LEU A 480 61.61 -27.10 -19.12
C LEU A 480 60.49 -26.90 -18.07
N VAL A 481 60.84 -26.84 -16.78
CA VAL A 481 59.88 -26.56 -15.71
C VAL A 481 59.34 -25.13 -15.82
N ILE A 482 60.18 -24.14 -16.13
CA ILE A 482 59.74 -22.75 -16.34
C ILE A 482 58.76 -22.66 -17.52
N ALA A 483 59.05 -23.34 -18.63
CA ALA A 483 58.16 -23.37 -19.80
C ALA A 483 56.80 -23.98 -19.44
N SER A 484 56.78 -25.13 -18.76
CA SER A 484 55.54 -25.77 -18.31
C SER A 484 54.75 -24.91 -17.32
N ALA A 485 55.41 -24.27 -16.35
CA ALA A 485 54.76 -23.38 -15.40
C ALA A 485 54.19 -22.12 -16.09
N SER A 486 54.87 -21.63 -17.14
CA SER A 486 54.39 -20.50 -17.94
C SER A 486 53.15 -20.89 -18.76
N GLU A 487 53.09 -22.08 -19.33
CA GLU A 487 51.89 -22.58 -20.01
C GLU A 487 50.68 -22.67 -19.05
N GLU A 488 50.90 -23.14 -17.82
CA GLU A 488 49.87 -23.19 -16.77
C GLU A 488 49.41 -21.77 -16.38
N GLN A 489 50.35 -20.84 -16.19
CA GLN A 489 50.02 -19.43 -15.93
C GLN A 489 49.22 -18.79 -17.07
N ALA A 490 49.55 -19.09 -18.34
CA ALA A 490 48.80 -18.59 -19.48
C ALA A 490 47.37 -19.13 -19.51
N GLN A 491 47.16 -20.39 -19.09
CA GLN A 491 45.82 -20.95 -18.93
C GLN A 491 45.02 -20.24 -17.84
N VAL A 492 45.63 -20.00 -16.68
CA VAL A 492 44.99 -19.25 -15.58
C VAL A 492 44.65 -17.82 -16.03
N ALA A 493 45.55 -17.15 -16.75
CA ALA A 493 45.31 -15.81 -17.27
C ALA A 493 44.07 -15.76 -18.20
N ARG A 494 43.93 -16.73 -19.11
CA ARG A 494 42.75 -16.86 -19.99
C ARG A 494 41.46 -17.13 -19.21
N GLU A 495 41.53 -17.90 -18.13
CA GLU A 495 40.38 -18.13 -17.26
C GLU A 495 39.96 -16.86 -16.51
N VAL A 496 40.93 -16.10 -15.99
CA VAL A 496 40.68 -14.80 -15.37
C VAL A 496 40.06 -13.82 -16.37
N ASP A 497 40.56 -13.75 -17.61
CA ASP A 497 39.98 -12.92 -18.68
C ASP A 497 38.51 -13.26 -18.94
N ARG A 498 38.19 -14.56 -19.05
CA ARG A 498 36.79 -15.03 -19.19
C ARG A 498 35.92 -14.65 -17.98
N ASN A 499 36.46 -14.74 -16.77
CA ASN A 499 35.74 -14.33 -15.56
C ASN A 499 35.48 -12.82 -15.53
N LEU A 500 36.43 -12.00 -16.00
CA LEU A 500 36.23 -10.55 -16.13
C LEU A 500 35.10 -10.21 -17.11
N LEU A 501 35.00 -10.90 -18.25
CA LEU A 501 33.87 -10.74 -19.18
C LEU A 501 32.52 -11.09 -18.52
N ASN A 502 32.46 -12.18 -17.77
CA ASN A 502 31.24 -12.55 -17.04
C ASN A 502 30.84 -11.51 -15.98
N ILE A 503 31.82 -10.93 -15.27
CA ILE A 503 31.59 -9.85 -14.30
C ILE A 503 31.13 -8.58 -15.01
N GLN A 504 31.67 -8.26 -16.19
CA GLN A 504 31.24 -7.14 -17.00
C GLN A 504 29.76 -7.28 -17.41
N ASP A 505 29.36 -8.44 -17.92
CA ASP A 505 27.97 -8.74 -18.28
C ASP A 505 27.03 -8.63 -17.08
N LEU A 506 27.43 -9.18 -15.93
CA LEU A 506 26.66 -9.08 -14.68
C LEU A 506 26.54 -7.63 -14.20
N SER A 507 27.59 -6.84 -14.35
CA SER A 507 27.59 -5.41 -14.01
C SER A 507 26.61 -4.64 -14.90
N ALA A 508 26.57 -4.94 -16.20
CA ALA A 508 25.62 -4.35 -17.13
C ALA A 508 24.16 -4.71 -16.79
N GLN A 509 23.89 -5.97 -16.42
CA GLN A 509 22.57 -6.39 -15.94
C GLN A 509 22.18 -5.69 -14.64
N THR A 510 23.12 -5.55 -13.70
CA THR A 510 22.88 -4.85 -12.43
C THR A 510 22.59 -3.37 -12.67
N ALA A 511 23.27 -2.74 -13.64
CA ALA A 511 22.99 -1.35 -14.02
C ALA A 511 21.58 -1.17 -14.59
N ALA A 512 21.13 -2.10 -15.46
CA ALA A 512 19.76 -2.10 -15.95
C ALA A 512 18.74 -2.28 -14.81
N GLY A 513 19.01 -3.19 -13.87
CA GLY A 513 18.17 -3.42 -12.70
C GLY A 513 18.10 -2.20 -11.76
N ALA A 514 19.22 -1.50 -11.58
CA ALA A 514 19.26 -0.23 -10.84
C ALA A 514 18.40 0.83 -11.55
N HIS A 515 18.54 1.02 -12.86
CA HIS A 515 17.68 1.97 -13.60
C HIS A 515 16.19 1.67 -13.46
N GLN A 516 15.80 0.39 -13.52
CA GLN A 516 14.41 -0.02 -13.33
C GLN A 516 13.92 0.28 -11.89
N THR A 517 14.75 -0.02 -10.89
CA THR A 517 14.43 0.26 -9.47
C THR A 517 14.28 1.75 -9.21
N ASN A 518 15.11 2.60 -9.82
CA ASN A 518 14.99 4.05 -9.71
C ASN A 518 13.67 4.54 -10.31
N ALA A 519 13.31 4.05 -11.51
CA ALA A 519 12.04 4.39 -12.15
C ALA A 519 10.84 3.98 -11.29
N SER A 520 10.84 2.76 -10.74
CA SER A 520 9.79 2.30 -9.82
C SER A 520 9.73 3.12 -8.54
N SER A 521 10.87 3.55 -8.00
CA SER A 521 10.91 4.42 -6.81
C SER A 521 10.29 5.78 -7.08
N GLN A 522 10.55 6.37 -8.26
CA GLN A 522 9.88 7.60 -8.69
C GLN A 522 8.36 7.42 -8.87
N ASP A 523 7.91 6.25 -9.35
CA ASP A 523 6.48 5.92 -9.43
C ASP A 523 5.85 5.81 -8.03
N LEU A 524 6.51 5.17 -7.08
CA LEU A 524 6.04 5.06 -5.69
C LEU A 524 5.94 6.43 -5.01
N SER A 525 6.95 7.28 -5.18
CA SER A 525 6.94 8.67 -4.67
C SER A 525 5.77 9.48 -5.24
N ARG A 526 5.50 9.35 -6.55
CA ARG A 526 4.32 9.97 -7.18
C ARG A 526 3.01 9.42 -6.64
N LEU A 527 2.91 8.10 -6.41
CA LEU A 527 1.71 7.46 -5.88
C LEU A 527 1.45 7.90 -4.43
N ALA A 528 2.48 7.94 -3.60
CA ALA A 528 2.42 8.47 -2.23
C ALA A 528 1.93 9.92 -2.20
N THR A 529 2.47 10.77 -3.07
CA THR A 529 2.03 12.16 -3.23
C THR A 529 0.55 12.23 -3.67
N SER A 530 0.14 11.38 -4.60
CA SER A 530 -1.25 11.30 -5.07
C SER A 530 -2.21 10.89 -3.95
N PHE A 531 -1.84 9.92 -3.10
CA PHE A 531 -2.64 9.55 -1.94
C PHE A 531 -2.73 10.68 -0.91
N ASN A 532 -1.63 11.39 -0.64
CA ASN A 532 -1.67 12.58 0.21
C ASN A 532 -2.62 13.65 -0.34
N VAL A 533 -2.62 13.89 -1.65
CA VAL A 533 -3.58 14.81 -2.31
C VAL A 533 -5.02 14.31 -2.14
N LEU A 534 -5.28 13.02 -2.31
CA LEU A 534 -6.61 12.42 -2.13
C LEU A 534 -7.10 12.56 -0.68
N VAL A 535 -6.24 12.32 0.30
CA VAL A 535 -6.57 12.48 1.73
C VAL A 535 -6.79 13.95 2.06
N SER A 536 -6.00 14.88 1.50
CA SER A 536 -6.13 16.33 1.76
C SER A 536 -7.45 16.94 1.28
N LYS A 537 -8.22 16.23 0.43
CA LYS A 537 -9.59 16.63 0.07
C LYS A 537 -10.56 16.50 1.24
N PHE A 538 -10.21 15.71 2.25
CA PHE A 538 -10.98 15.55 3.48
C PHE A 538 -10.40 16.48 4.55
N GLN A 539 -11.27 17.22 5.23
CA GLN A 539 -10.93 18.04 6.38
C GLN A 539 -11.08 17.19 7.63
N LEU A 540 -9.95 16.81 8.23
CA LEU A 540 -9.87 15.86 9.35
C LEU A 540 -10.01 16.54 10.72
#